data_AF-A0A3N5CDW9-F1
#
_entry.id   AF-A0A3N5CDW9-F1
#
_cell.length_a   1.000
_cell.length_b   1.000
_cell.length_c   1.000
_cell.angle_alpha   90.00
_cell.angle_beta   90.00
_cell.angle_gamma   90.00
#
_symmetry.space_group_name_H-M   'P 1'
#
loop_
_entity.id
_entity.type
_entity.pdbx_description
1 polymer ?
#
loop_
_entity_poly.entity_id
_entity_poly.type
_entity_poly.pdbx_seq_one_letter_code
_entity_poly.pdbx_strand_id
1 'polypeptide(L)'
;MGEERILKSLHQWEGEIKQYNTNDFERMYELWTQSMFHKIPDHYQQKFFELTDQWFLYTYAFLQGTSYQINAQERILQTARTFHDDIQNISDLKKLRVEQLTYLADQQLAKSRVYSFTQGGITGTGGWFLLGVDFPLMVTLNLRSVQLIGSSFGYDMNNPIEMVLALKVLHGGILPRRLKYEAWEELKRESSELETIMKYEALLTDHTWFEQPINQVFKTLAIVMFRKKLFQGIPLISVGIGAFSNYKLAKDVTDFAKHFYQYRHLNEHK
;
A
#
# COMPACT_ATOMS: atom_id res chain seq x y z
N MET A 1 -12.87 -16.28 20.15
CA MET A 1 -11.99 -17.26 19.47
C MET A 1 -11.29 -16.69 18.23
N GLY A 2 -11.97 -16.24 17.17
CA GLY A 2 -11.26 -15.79 15.96
C GLY A 2 -10.76 -14.34 16.02
N GLU A 3 -11.46 -13.45 16.74
CA GLU A 3 -10.96 -12.11 17.09
C GLU A 3 -9.65 -12.19 17.88
N GLU A 4 -9.61 -13.00 18.94
CA GLU A 4 -8.39 -13.24 19.74
C GLU A 4 -7.24 -13.79 18.87
N ARG A 5 -7.55 -14.65 17.89
CA ARG A 5 -6.57 -15.15 16.92
C ARG A 5 -6.02 -14.01 16.06
N ILE A 6 -6.86 -13.08 15.61
CA ILE A 6 -6.44 -11.93 14.82
C ILE A 6 -5.57 -10.99 15.67
N LEU A 7 -5.99 -10.67 16.89
CA LEU A 7 -5.19 -9.88 17.83
C LEU A 7 -3.82 -10.50 18.10
N LYS A 8 -3.78 -11.82 18.34
CA LYS A 8 -2.52 -12.55 18.51
C LYS A 8 -1.64 -12.47 17.27
N SER A 9 -2.22 -12.64 16.08
CA SER A 9 -1.48 -12.56 14.81
C SER A 9 -0.92 -11.16 14.56
N LEU A 10 -1.70 -10.13 14.90
CA LEU A 10 -1.31 -8.73 14.78
C LEU A 10 -0.13 -8.40 15.72
N HIS A 11 -0.22 -8.80 17.00
CA HIS A 11 0.86 -8.59 17.96
C HIS A 11 2.13 -9.36 17.60
N GLN A 12 1.99 -10.59 17.06
CA GLN A 12 3.14 -11.34 16.57
C GLN A 12 3.81 -10.60 15.41
N TRP A 13 3.04 -10.18 14.41
CA TRP A 13 3.57 -9.45 13.25
C TRP A 13 4.22 -8.11 13.66
N GLU A 14 3.61 -7.38 14.58
CA GLU A 14 4.16 -6.14 15.15
C GLU A 14 5.49 -6.40 15.88
N GLY A 15 5.57 -7.48 16.66
CA GLY A 15 6.82 -7.93 17.28
C GLY A 15 7.91 -8.27 16.26
N GLU A 16 7.54 -8.92 15.16
CA GLU A 16 8.46 -9.31 14.08
C GLU A 16 9.04 -8.12 13.29
N ILE A 17 8.30 -7.01 13.18
CA ILE A 17 8.82 -5.78 12.55
C ILE A 17 9.60 -4.93 13.57
N LYS A 18 9.24 -4.98 14.86
CA LYS A 18 9.92 -4.26 15.95
C LYS A 18 11.30 -4.84 16.26
N GLN A 19 11.42 -6.18 16.33
CA GLN A 19 12.65 -6.87 16.72
C GLN A 19 13.65 -7.02 15.57
N TYR A 20 13.36 -6.45 14.39
CA TYR A 20 14.22 -6.58 13.23
C TYR A 20 15.52 -5.76 13.40
N ASN A 21 16.62 -6.44 13.71
CA ASN A 21 17.96 -5.85 13.77
C ASN A 21 18.68 -5.95 12.40
N THR A 22 19.37 -4.88 12.02
CA THR A 22 20.04 -4.75 10.71
C THR A 22 21.41 -5.42 10.70
N ASN A 23 21.88 -5.84 9.53
CA ASN A 23 23.30 -6.14 9.31
C ASN A 23 24.05 -4.83 8.91
N ASP A 24 25.35 -4.68 9.18
CA ASP A 24 26.10 -3.41 9.01
C ASP A 24 26.03 -2.81 7.58
N PHE A 25 25.90 -3.65 6.56
CA PHE A 25 25.67 -3.24 5.17
C PHE A 25 24.34 -2.51 4.93
N GLU A 26 23.28 -2.87 5.66
CA GLU A 26 21.96 -2.24 5.54
C GLU A 26 21.90 -0.85 6.18
N ARG A 27 22.80 -0.57 7.14
CA ARG A 27 22.97 0.72 7.83
C ARG A 27 23.82 1.70 7.00
N MET A 28 24.91 1.23 6.40
CA MET A 28 25.76 2.04 5.49
C MET A 28 25.00 2.49 4.23
N TYR A 29 24.09 1.64 3.73
CA TYR A 29 23.18 1.96 2.64
C TYR A 29 22.20 3.10 2.98
N GLU A 30 21.75 3.18 4.24
CA GLU A 30 20.83 4.20 4.74
C GLU A 30 21.40 5.62 4.63
N LEU A 31 22.65 5.78 5.07
CA LEU A 31 23.42 7.03 4.94
C LEU A 31 23.59 7.46 3.48
N TRP A 32 23.70 6.49 2.56
CA TRP A 32 23.78 6.75 1.13
C TRP A 32 22.41 7.11 0.53
N THR A 33 21.31 6.46 0.94
CA THR A 33 19.96 6.68 0.37
C THR A 33 19.37 8.05 0.66
N GLN A 34 19.46 8.56 1.90
CA GLN A 34 19.00 9.92 2.21
C GLN A 34 19.85 10.97 1.48
N SER A 35 21.15 10.68 1.31
CA SER A 35 22.08 11.56 0.60
C SER A 35 21.89 11.56 -0.91
N MET A 36 21.31 10.52 -1.51
CA MET A 36 21.20 10.39 -2.97
C MET A 36 20.03 11.18 -3.56
N PHE A 37 18.87 11.25 -2.90
CA PHE A 37 17.74 12.05 -3.40
C PHE A 37 18.11 13.54 -3.47
N HIS A 38 18.77 14.05 -2.43
CA HIS A 38 19.27 15.43 -2.37
C HIS A 38 20.42 15.71 -3.36
N LYS A 39 21.05 14.66 -3.93
CA LYS A 39 22.08 14.78 -4.97
C LYS A 39 21.52 14.70 -6.38
N ILE A 40 20.22 14.43 -6.55
CA ILE A 40 19.56 14.54 -7.84
C ILE A 40 19.47 16.03 -8.19
N PRO A 41 19.94 16.48 -9.37
CA PRO A 41 19.84 17.88 -9.78
C PRO A 41 18.39 18.39 -9.71
N ASP A 42 18.21 19.64 -9.31
CA ASP A 42 16.88 20.23 -9.01
C ASP A 42 15.89 20.12 -10.17
N HIS A 43 16.34 20.23 -11.42
CA HIS A 43 15.48 20.11 -12.60
C HIS A 43 14.92 18.69 -12.81
N TYR A 44 15.61 17.65 -12.33
CA TYR A 44 15.09 16.28 -12.33
C TYR A 44 14.14 16.04 -11.16
N GLN A 45 14.36 16.68 -10.00
CA GLN A 45 13.43 16.61 -8.87
C GLN A 45 12.09 17.26 -9.23
N GLN A 46 12.12 18.49 -9.79
CA GLN A 46 10.92 19.22 -10.23
C GLN A 46 10.13 18.44 -11.29
N LYS A 47 10.81 17.94 -12.32
CA LYS A 47 10.17 17.12 -13.36
C LYS A 47 9.60 15.81 -12.82
N PHE A 48 10.19 15.25 -11.76
CA PHE A 48 9.66 14.07 -11.08
C PHE A 48 8.36 14.39 -10.31
N PHE A 49 8.31 15.52 -9.61
CA PHE A 49 7.09 15.98 -8.91
C PHE A 49 5.94 16.28 -9.90
N GLU A 50 6.21 17.01 -10.99
CA GLU A 50 5.19 17.30 -12.02
C GLU A 50 4.61 16.03 -12.66
N LEU A 51 5.45 15.04 -12.97
CA LEU A 51 5.00 13.75 -13.49
C LEU A 51 4.20 12.94 -12.46
N THR A 52 4.50 13.13 -11.17
CA THR A 52 3.85 12.45 -10.05
C THR A 52 2.43 12.99 -9.84
N ASP A 53 2.25 14.31 -9.88
CA ASP A 53 0.94 14.95 -9.71
C ASP A 53 -0.02 14.56 -10.84
N GLN A 54 0.44 14.61 -12.09
CA GLN A 54 -0.36 14.20 -13.24
C GLN A 54 -0.72 12.71 -13.17
N TRP A 55 0.25 11.85 -12.89
CA TRP A 55 -0.01 10.42 -12.74
C TRP A 55 -1.01 10.14 -11.61
N PHE A 56 -0.90 10.85 -10.48
CA PHE A 56 -1.79 10.63 -9.35
C PHE A 56 -3.21 11.01 -9.70
N LEU A 57 -3.42 12.18 -10.31
CA LEU A 57 -4.75 12.60 -10.76
C LEU A 57 -5.37 11.60 -11.74
N TYR A 58 -4.60 11.11 -12.71
CA TYR A 58 -5.08 10.09 -13.65
C TYR A 58 -5.35 8.74 -12.96
N THR A 59 -4.49 8.33 -12.04
CA THR A 59 -4.66 7.08 -11.28
C THR A 59 -5.86 7.17 -10.35
N TYR A 60 -6.02 8.29 -9.66
CA TYR A 60 -7.13 8.54 -8.76
C TYR A 60 -8.46 8.52 -9.54
N ALA A 61 -8.54 9.24 -10.67
CA ALA A 61 -9.71 9.21 -11.55
C ALA A 61 -9.98 7.79 -12.10
N PHE A 62 -8.94 7.07 -12.51
CA PHE A 62 -9.04 5.69 -12.99
C PHE A 62 -9.54 4.73 -11.89
N LEU A 63 -9.06 4.89 -10.65
CA LEU A 63 -9.43 4.04 -9.53
C LEU A 63 -10.86 4.32 -9.04
N GLN A 64 -11.35 5.56 -9.14
CA GLN A 64 -12.73 5.92 -8.77
C GLN A 64 -13.77 5.55 -9.84
N GLY A 65 -13.45 5.74 -11.13
CA GLY A 65 -14.46 5.74 -12.20
C GLY A 65 -14.53 4.47 -13.05
N THR A 66 -13.68 3.47 -12.84
CA THR A 66 -13.67 2.29 -13.71
C THR A 66 -14.64 1.20 -13.26
N SER A 67 -15.33 0.60 -14.24
CA SER A 67 -16.18 -0.57 -14.02
C SER A 67 -15.44 -1.70 -13.29
N TYR A 68 -14.11 -1.76 -13.40
CA TYR A 68 -13.29 -2.77 -12.75
C TYR A 68 -13.18 -2.59 -11.23
N GLN A 69 -13.27 -1.37 -10.68
CA GLN A 69 -13.35 -1.12 -9.23
C GLN A 69 -14.77 -1.41 -8.72
N ILE A 70 -15.79 -0.93 -9.43
CA ILE A 70 -17.21 -1.16 -9.13
C ILE A 70 -17.49 -2.68 -9.07
N ASN A 71 -17.02 -3.43 -10.07
CA ASN A 71 -17.15 -4.89 -10.09
C ASN A 71 -16.41 -5.58 -8.95
N ALA A 72 -15.32 -5.01 -8.43
CA ALA A 72 -14.60 -5.56 -7.29
C ALA A 72 -15.36 -5.34 -5.98
N GLN A 73 -15.91 -4.14 -5.78
CA GLN A 73 -16.77 -3.83 -4.64
C GLN A 73 -18.04 -4.69 -4.66
N GLU A 74 -18.70 -4.84 -5.81
CA GLU A 74 -19.88 -5.70 -5.91
C GLU A 74 -19.57 -7.16 -5.54
N ARG A 75 -18.40 -7.69 -5.93
CA ARG A 75 -17.98 -9.04 -5.51
C ARG A 75 -17.75 -9.14 -3.99
N ILE A 76 -17.19 -8.09 -3.37
CA ILE A 76 -17.03 -8.04 -1.92
C ILE A 76 -18.41 -8.08 -1.26
N LEU A 77 -19.36 -7.24 -1.71
CA LEU A 77 -20.73 -7.19 -1.20
C LEU A 77 -21.48 -8.51 -1.40
N GLN A 78 -21.37 -9.13 -2.58
CA GLN A 78 -21.96 -10.44 -2.84
C GLN A 78 -21.44 -11.53 -1.90
N THR A 79 -20.13 -11.53 -1.64
CA THR A 79 -19.53 -12.48 -0.68
C THR A 79 -19.97 -12.15 0.74
N ALA A 80 -20.05 -10.87 1.09
CA ALA A 80 -20.48 -10.41 2.40
C ALA A 80 -21.94 -10.77 2.70
N ARG A 81 -22.82 -10.70 1.70
CA ARG A 81 -24.23 -11.12 1.80
C ARG A 81 -24.38 -12.58 2.22
N THR A 82 -23.40 -13.44 1.96
CA THR A 82 -23.42 -14.83 2.48
C THR A 82 -23.27 -14.93 3.99
N PHE A 83 -22.79 -13.87 4.65
CA PHE A 83 -22.69 -13.77 6.11
C PHE A 83 -23.88 -13.00 6.70
N HIS A 84 -24.35 -11.97 6.02
CA HIS A 84 -25.44 -11.09 6.45
C HIS A 84 -26.23 -10.56 5.23
N ASP A 85 -27.47 -11.00 5.06
CA ASP A 85 -28.29 -10.69 3.87
C ASP A 85 -28.67 -9.19 3.75
N ASP A 86 -28.58 -8.42 4.84
CA ASP A 86 -28.92 -6.99 4.88
C ASP A 86 -27.81 -6.05 4.38
N ILE A 87 -26.67 -6.60 3.92
CA ILE A 87 -25.54 -5.81 3.42
C ILE A 87 -25.86 -5.23 2.04
N GLN A 88 -25.94 -3.89 1.97
CA GLN A 88 -26.25 -3.16 0.74
C GLN A 88 -25.03 -2.39 0.21
N ASN A 89 -24.27 -1.77 1.10
CA ASN A 89 -23.15 -0.90 0.76
C ASN A 89 -21.86 -1.29 1.50
N ILE A 90 -20.73 -0.67 1.12
CA ILE A 90 -19.43 -0.95 1.72
C ILE A 90 -19.42 -0.66 3.22
N SER A 91 -20.05 0.42 3.67
CA SER A 91 -20.09 0.79 5.10
C SER A 91 -20.83 -0.24 5.95
N ASP A 92 -21.83 -0.96 5.40
CA ASP A 92 -22.53 -2.06 6.09
C ASP A 92 -21.58 -3.20 6.47
N LEU A 93 -20.45 -3.36 5.77
CA LEU A 93 -19.46 -4.39 6.10
C LEU A 93 -18.97 -4.25 7.54
N LYS A 94 -18.93 -3.03 8.10
CA LYS A 94 -18.52 -2.82 9.50
C LYS A 94 -19.38 -3.57 10.52
N LYS A 95 -20.58 -4.04 10.15
CA LYS A 95 -21.44 -4.92 10.98
C LYS A 95 -20.86 -6.33 11.14
N LEU A 96 -20.01 -6.76 10.23
CA LEU A 96 -19.41 -8.08 10.23
C LEU A 96 -18.30 -8.20 11.27
N ARG A 97 -18.08 -9.42 11.76
CA ARG A 97 -16.97 -9.70 12.65
C ARG A 97 -15.64 -9.52 11.92
N VAL A 98 -14.60 -9.08 12.61
CA VAL A 98 -13.24 -8.89 12.05
C VAL A 98 -12.71 -10.12 11.30
N GLU A 99 -13.11 -11.32 11.68
CA GLU A 99 -12.77 -12.58 11.03
C GLU A 99 -13.37 -12.69 9.61
N GLN A 100 -14.62 -12.25 9.45
CA GLN A 100 -15.32 -12.23 8.17
C GLN A 100 -14.74 -11.13 7.27
N LEU A 101 -14.44 -9.96 7.84
CA LEU A 101 -13.75 -8.88 7.12
C LEU A 101 -12.35 -9.31 6.64
N THR A 102 -11.60 -9.98 7.51
CA THR A 102 -10.30 -10.56 7.18
C THR A 102 -10.41 -11.57 6.03
N TYR A 103 -11.44 -12.41 6.04
CA TYR A 103 -11.70 -13.35 4.95
C TYR A 103 -11.98 -12.64 3.62
N LEU A 104 -12.82 -11.59 3.62
CA LEU A 104 -13.08 -10.78 2.43
C LEU A 104 -11.78 -10.15 1.89
N ALA A 105 -10.93 -9.62 2.78
CA ALA A 105 -9.64 -9.06 2.43
C ALA A 105 -8.69 -10.12 1.84
N ASP A 106 -8.56 -11.30 2.46
CA ASP A 106 -7.69 -12.39 2.01
C ASP A 106 -8.05 -12.88 0.59
N GLN A 107 -9.33 -12.84 0.21
CA GLN A 107 -9.75 -13.13 -1.18
C GLN A 107 -9.20 -12.11 -2.19
N GLN A 108 -9.10 -10.83 -1.81
CA GLN A 108 -8.49 -9.80 -2.65
C GLN A 108 -6.96 -9.97 -2.69
N LEU A 109 -6.33 -10.31 -1.56
CA LEU A 109 -4.90 -10.60 -1.46
C LEU A 109 -4.44 -11.65 -2.47
N ALA A 110 -5.16 -12.78 -2.52
CA ALA A 110 -4.82 -13.90 -3.39
C ALA A 110 -4.81 -13.49 -4.87
N LYS A 111 -5.81 -12.69 -5.30
CA LYS A 111 -5.93 -12.21 -6.68
C LYS A 111 -4.83 -11.21 -7.03
N SER A 112 -4.58 -10.22 -6.18
CA SER A 112 -3.51 -9.23 -6.40
C SER A 112 -2.14 -9.89 -6.56
N ARG A 113 -1.84 -10.88 -5.72
CA ARG A 113 -0.57 -11.62 -5.77
C ARG A 113 -0.36 -12.41 -7.06
N VAL A 114 -1.42 -13.01 -7.61
CA VAL A 114 -1.38 -13.70 -8.90
C VAL A 114 -1.10 -12.71 -10.03
N TYR A 115 -1.78 -11.56 -10.06
CA TYR A 115 -1.54 -10.53 -11.09
C TYR A 115 -0.12 -9.97 -11.05
N SER A 116 0.43 -9.71 -9.87
CA SER A 116 1.81 -9.22 -9.71
C SER A 116 2.86 -10.24 -10.15
N PHE A 117 2.59 -11.54 -9.97
CA PHE A 117 3.46 -12.61 -10.45
C PHE A 117 3.47 -12.68 -11.99
N THR A 118 2.29 -12.58 -12.63
CA THR A 118 2.18 -12.60 -14.10
C THR A 118 2.81 -11.36 -14.76
N GLN A 119 2.73 -10.19 -14.13
CA GLN A 119 3.33 -8.96 -14.65
C GLN A 119 4.86 -9.01 -14.65
N GLY A 120 5.47 -9.61 -13.63
CA GLY A 120 6.93 -9.70 -13.53
C GLY A 120 7.59 -10.74 -14.45
N GLY A 121 6.82 -11.57 -15.16
CA GLY A 121 7.31 -12.47 -16.20
C GLY A 121 7.59 -11.78 -17.55
N ILE A 122 6.96 -10.61 -17.79
CA ILE A 122 7.06 -9.86 -19.05
C ILE A 122 8.27 -8.90 -19.05
N THR A 123 8.78 -8.54 -17.87
CA THR A 123 9.83 -7.52 -17.69
C THR A 123 11.27 -8.05 -17.87
N GLY A 124 11.47 -9.36 -17.98
CA GLY A 124 12.80 -9.96 -18.04
C GLY A 124 13.53 -9.87 -19.40
N THR A 125 12.89 -9.30 -20.43
CA THR A 125 13.48 -9.16 -21.79
C THR A 125 13.72 -7.72 -22.24
N GLY A 126 13.21 -6.70 -21.55
CA GLY A 126 13.31 -5.30 -21.98
C GLY A 126 14.21 -4.47 -21.08
N GLY A 127 15.32 -3.95 -21.63
CA GLY A 127 16.33 -3.19 -20.90
C GLY A 127 15.88 -1.83 -20.34
N TRP A 128 16.86 -0.95 -20.09
CA TRP A 128 16.79 0.36 -19.39
C TRP A 128 15.56 1.26 -19.66
N PHE A 129 14.90 1.09 -20.81
CA PHE A 129 13.77 1.91 -21.27
C PHE A 129 12.40 1.59 -20.62
N LEU A 130 12.20 0.43 -19.98
CA LEU A 130 10.90 0.07 -19.39
C LEU A 130 10.65 0.63 -17.98
N LEU A 131 11.67 1.23 -17.34
CA LEU A 131 11.53 1.76 -15.97
C LEU A 131 10.57 2.95 -15.83
N GLY A 132 10.34 3.71 -16.90
CA GLY A 132 9.46 4.88 -16.87
C GLY A 132 7.96 4.54 -16.86
N VAL A 133 7.57 3.39 -17.40
CA VAL A 133 6.16 2.96 -17.52
C VAL A 133 5.77 1.96 -16.43
N ASP A 134 6.69 1.08 -16.03
CA ASP A 134 6.40 0.06 -15.01
C ASP A 134 6.23 0.63 -13.60
N PHE A 135 6.87 1.75 -13.29
CA PHE A 135 6.85 2.35 -11.96
C PHE A 135 5.46 2.91 -11.59
N PRO A 136 4.88 3.84 -12.40
CA PRO A 136 3.49 4.27 -12.27
C PRO A 136 2.51 3.10 -12.09
N LEU A 137 2.60 2.10 -12.98
CA LEU A 137 1.70 0.95 -12.99
C LEU A 137 1.83 0.10 -11.72
N MET A 138 3.06 -0.12 -11.25
CA MET A 138 3.30 -0.87 -10.01
C MET A 138 2.71 -0.15 -8.80
N VAL A 139 2.85 1.18 -8.71
CA VAL A 139 2.22 1.97 -7.63
C VAL A 139 0.70 1.88 -7.72
N THR A 140 0.14 2.05 -8.92
CA THR A 140 -1.32 1.97 -9.16
C THR A 140 -1.88 0.62 -8.69
N LEU A 141 -1.24 -0.49 -9.05
CA LEU A 141 -1.71 -1.83 -8.69
C LEU A 141 -1.61 -2.13 -7.19
N ASN A 142 -0.55 -1.66 -6.54
CA ASN A 142 -0.40 -1.80 -5.09
C ASN A 142 -1.38 -0.89 -4.35
N LEU A 143 -1.55 0.37 -4.76
CA LEU A 143 -2.55 1.29 -4.20
C LEU A 143 -3.97 0.73 -4.32
N ARG A 144 -4.31 0.21 -5.50
CA ARG A 144 -5.58 -0.49 -5.74
C ARG A 144 -5.77 -1.65 -4.77
N SER A 145 -4.72 -2.44 -4.52
CA SER A 145 -4.80 -3.56 -3.59
C SER A 145 -5.07 -3.08 -2.16
N VAL A 146 -4.42 -1.99 -1.74
CA VAL A 146 -4.70 -1.35 -0.44
C VAL A 146 -6.15 -0.88 -0.35
N GLN A 147 -6.66 -0.20 -1.38
CA GLN A 147 -8.05 0.26 -1.44
C GLN A 147 -9.05 -0.91 -1.34
N LEU A 148 -8.84 -2.00 -2.08
CA LEU A 148 -9.72 -3.17 -2.02
C LEU A 148 -9.68 -3.85 -0.65
N ILE A 149 -8.52 -3.90 -0.01
CA ILE A 149 -8.39 -4.41 1.36
C ILE A 149 -9.21 -3.53 2.30
N GLY A 150 -9.01 -2.21 2.32
CA GLY A 150 -9.77 -1.35 3.23
C GLY A 150 -11.28 -1.31 2.91
N SER A 151 -11.68 -1.38 1.63
CA SER A 151 -13.09 -1.58 1.27
C SER A 151 -13.64 -2.90 1.80
N SER A 152 -12.82 -3.96 1.90
CA SER A 152 -13.23 -5.23 2.52
C SER A 152 -13.47 -5.11 4.04
N PHE A 153 -12.94 -4.06 4.68
CA PHE A 153 -13.22 -3.68 6.08
C PHE A 153 -14.31 -2.61 6.23
N GLY A 154 -14.95 -2.21 5.12
CA GLY A 154 -16.05 -1.25 5.13
C GLY A 154 -15.65 0.21 5.10
N TYR A 155 -14.43 0.52 4.65
CA TYR A 155 -13.98 1.90 4.45
C TYR A 155 -14.23 2.37 3.01
N ASP A 156 -14.84 3.55 2.85
CA ASP A 156 -15.10 4.15 1.55
C ASP A 156 -13.86 4.84 0.99
N MET A 157 -13.23 4.19 0.01
CA MET A 157 -12.00 4.68 -0.62
C MET A 157 -12.22 5.89 -1.54
N ASN A 158 -13.46 6.32 -1.75
CA ASN A 158 -13.75 7.58 -2.43
C ASN A 158 -13.62 8.78 -1.50
N ASN A 159 -13.59 8.56 -0.18
CA ASN A 159 -13.36 9.62 0.79
C ASN A 159 -11.88 10.06 0.73
N PRO A 160 -11.61 11.38 0.58
CA PRO A 160 -10.26 11.95 0.63
C PRO A 160 -9.40 11.46 1.80
N ILE A 161 -9.98 11.35 2.99
CA ILE A 161 -9.29 10.95 4.20
C ILE A 161 -8.87 9.47 4.12
N GLU A 162 -9.75 8.61 3.62
CA GLU A 162 -9.43 7.20 3.41
C GLU A 162 -8.36 7.02 2.33
N MET A 163 -8.31 7.91 1.33
CA MET A 163 -7.25 7.92 0.33
C MET A 163 -5.89 8.32 0.92
N VAL A 164 -5.84 9.30 1.82
CA VAL A 164 -4.59 9.63 2.56
C VAL A 164 -4.10 8.41 3.30
N LEU A 165 -5.00 7.77 4.05
CA LEU A 165 -4.67 6.57 4.81
C LEU A 165 -4.19 5.45 3.88
N ALA A 166 -4.86 5.22 2.75
CA ALA A 166 -4.43 4.23 1.76
C ALA A 166 -3.02 4.51 1.20
N LEU A 167 -2.67 5.77 0.96
CA LEU A 167 -1.33 6.17 0.52
C LEU A 167 -0.26 5.95 1.61
N LYS A 168 -0.58 6.26 2.87
CA LYS A 168 0.34 6.02 4.00
C LYS A 168 0.51 4.53 4.29
N VAL A 169 -0.56 3.75 4.19
CA VAL A 169 -0.52 2.28 4.25
C VAL A 169 0.35 1.71 3.12
N LEU A 170 0.18 2.21 1.90
CA LEU A 170 1.02 1.83 0.77
C LEU A 170 2.48 2.15 1.04
N HIS A 171 2.78 3.36 1.51
CA HIS A 171 4.13 3.80 1.88
C HIS A 171 4.76 2.84 2.91
N GLY A 172 4.06 2.57 4.02
CA GLY A 172 4.47 1.63 5.06
C GLY A 172 4.75 0.22 4.53
N GLY A 173 3.90 -0.25 3.62
CA GLY A 173 4.04 -1.53 2.95
C GLY A 173 5.29 -1.67 2.08
N ILE A 174 5.69 -0.59 1.41
CA ILE A 174 6.85 -0.53 0.52
C ILE A 174 8.16 -0.40 1.28
N LEU A 175 8.14 0.22 2.47
CA LEU A 175 9.33 0.50 3.25
C LEU A 175 10.14 -0.78 3.54
N PRO A 176 11.49 -0.69 3.63
CA PRO A 176 12.31 -1.76 4.16
C PRO A 176 11.84 -2.21 5.55
N ARG A 177 11.96 -3.51 5.85
CA ARG A 177 11.44 -4.13 7.09
C ARG A 177 11.79 -3.36 8.38
N ARG A 178 13.00 -2.79 8.48
CA ARG A 178 13.44 -1.99 9.63
C ARG A 178 12.61 -0.71 9.86
N LEU A 179 12.15 -0.07 8.79
CA LEU A 179 11.41 1.20 8.84
C LEU A 179 9.89 0.98 8.96
N LYS A 180 9.42 -0.26 8.72
CA LYS A 180 8.00 -0.59 8.81
C LYS A 180 7.44 -0.36 10.21
N TYR A 181 8.23 -0.58 11.27
CA TYR A 181 7.76 -0.37 12.64
C TYR A 181 7.53 1.12 12.94
N GLU A 182 8.44 2.01 12.52
CA GLU A 182 8.26 3.45 12.69
C GLU A 182 7.04 3.97 11.92
N ALA A 183 6.91 3.58 10.64
CA ALA A 183 5.75 3.92 9.83
C ALA A 183 4.44 3.32 10.39
N TRP A 184 4.50 2.14 11.00
CA TRP A 184 3.36 1.52 11.68
C TRP A 184 2.90 2.33 12.89
N GLU A 185 3.84 2.75 13.77
CA GLU A 185 3.51 3.58 14.93
C GLU A 185 2.94 4.95 14.53
N GLU A 186 3.55 5.61 13.54
CA GLU A 186 3.05 6.86 12.98
C GLU A 186 1.63 6.70 12.45
N LEU A 187 1.38 5.66 11.65
CA LEU A 187 0.07 5.40 11.07
C LEU A 187 -1.00 5.07 12.13
N LYS A 188 -0.65 4.35 13.21
CA LYS A 188 -1.57 4.11 14.34
C LYS A 188 -1.96 5.41 15.04
N ARG A 189 -0.98 6.30 15.30
CA ARG A 189 -1.21 7.61 15.92
C ARG A 189 -2.12 8.47 15.07
N GLU A 190 -1.77 8.65 13.80
CA GLU A 190 -2.56 9.48 12.88
C GLU A 190 -3.96 8.91 12.63
N SER A 191 -4.11 7.59 12.51
CA SER A 191 -5.43 6.96 12.37
C SER A 191 -6.34 7.26 13.55
N SER A 192 -5.79 7.39 14.77
CA SER A 192 -6.58 7.76 15.96
C SER A 192 -6.91 9.25 16.02
N GLU A 193 -6.03 10.10 15.46
CA GLU A 193 -6.24 11.55 15.40
C GLU A 193 -7.18 11.96 14.25
N LEU A 194 -7.22 11.18 13.17
CA LEU A 194 -8.04 11.45 11.99
C LEU A 194 -9.54 11.46 12.29
N GLU A 195 -10.02 10.66 13.25
CA GLU A 195 -11.42 10.76 13.74
C GLU A 195 -11.74 12.15 14.30
N THR A 196 -10.75 12.80 14.93
CA THR A 196 -10.88 14.16 15.46
C THR A 196 -10.79 15.20 14.33
N ILE A 197 -9.94 14.95 13.33
CA ILE A 197 -9.79 15.84 12.15
C ILE A 197 -11.00 15.74 11.21
N MET A 198 -11.72 14.61 11.11
CA MET A 198 -12.98 14.53 10.35
C MET A 198 -14.05 15.52 10.83
N LYS A 199 -13.99 15.97 12.09
CA LYS A 199 -14.86 17.02 12.64
C LYS A 199 -14.41 18.45 12.27
N TYR A 200 -13.19 18.62 11.78
CA TYR A 200 -12.61 19.91 11.40
C TYR A 200 -12.35 19.90 9.89
N GLU A 201 -13.17 20.60 9.12
CA GLU A 201 -13.20 20.70 7.63
C GLU A 201 -11.87 21.11 6.94
N ALA A 202 -10.78 21.24 7.68
CA ALA A 202 -9.47 21.70 7.21
C ALA A 202 -8.89 20.82 6.08
N LEU A 203 -9.10 19.49 6.09
CA LEU A 203 -8.62 18.58 5.04
C LEU A 203 -9.39 18.70 3.71
N LEU A 204 -10.61 19.22 3.73
CA LEU A 204 -11.46 19.35 2.53
C LEU A 204 -11.28 20.70 1.82
N THR A 205 -10.62 21.66 2.46
CA THR A 205 -10.50 23.04 1.96
C THR A 205 -9.21 23.24 1.15
N ASP A 206 -8.18 22.43 1.40
CA ASP A 206 -6.90 22.50 0.70
C ASP A 206 -6.77 21.33 -0.28
N HIS A 207 -6.69 21.64 -1.58
CA HIS A 207 -6.57 20.63 -2.64
C HIS A 207 -5.24 19.87 -2.64
N THR A 208 -4.27 20.25 -1.79
CA THR A 208 -2.93 19.67 -1.72
C THR A 208 -2.78 18.53 -0.69
N TRP A 209 -3.87 18.12 -0.03
CA TRP A 209 -3.87 17.15 1.07
C TRP A 209 -3.18 15.80 0.76
N PHE A 210 -3.05 15.45 -0.52
CA PHE A 210 -2.41 14.21 -0.98
C PHE A 210 -0.92 14.36 -1.36
N GLU A 211 -0.41 15.58 -1.53
CA GLU A 211 0.94 15.82 -2.07
C GLU A 211 2.01 15.17 -1.20
N GLN A 212 1.92 15.35 0.13
CA GLN A 212 2.93 14.82 1.06
C GLN A 212 2.95 13.27 1.07
N PRO A 213 1.82 12.55 1.28
CA PRO A 213 1.81 11.09 1.23
C PRO A 213 2.30 10.51 -0.11
N ILE A 214 1.90 11.11 -1.24
CA ILE A 214 2.35 10.64 -2.56
C ILE A 214 3.86 10.83 -2.69
N ASN A 215 4.38 12.00 -2.32
CA ASN A 215 5.80 12.29 -2.38
C ASN A 215 6.62 11.28 -1.57
N GLN A 216 6.12 10.86 -0.40
CA GLN A 216 6.75 9.80 0.39
C GLN A 216 6.72 8.44 -0.32
N VAL A 217 5.56 8.01 -0.86
CA VAL A 217 5.43 6.77 -1.65
C VAL A 217 6.43 6.76 -2.81
N PHE A 218 6.49 7.84 -3.58
CA PHE A 218 7.32 7.96 -4.76
C PHE A 218 8.81 7.99 -4.43
N LYS A 219 9.23 8.77 -3.42
CA LYS A 219 10.61 8.80 -2.92
C LYS A 219 11.06 7.42 -2.44
N THR A 220 10.26 6.76 -1.61
CA THR A 220 10.58 5.45 -1.06
C THR A 220 10.66 4.39 -2.15
N LEU A 221 9.75 4.40 -3.14
CA LEU A 221 9.82 3.47 -4.25
C LEU A 221 11.02 3.71 -5.16
N ALA A 222 11.38 4.96 -5.44
CA ALA A 222 12.60 5.27 -6.17
C ALA A 222 13.81 4.63 -5.45
N ILE A 223 13.92 4.82 -4.13
CA ILE A 223 14.97 4.21 -3.31
C ILE A 223 14.97 2.68 -3.42
N VAL A 224 13.81 2.03 -3.25
CA VAL A 224 13.67 0.56 -3.34
C VAL A 224 14.05 0.03 -4.72
N MET A 225 13.74 0.75 -5.79
CA MET A 225 14.07 0.34 -7.16
C MET A 225 15.55 0.56 -7.48
N PHE A 226 16.13 1.70 -7.10
CA PHE A 226 17.58 1.93 -7.21
C PHE A 226 18.38 0.91 -6.38
N ARG A 227 17.86 0.47 -5.22
CA ARG A 227 18.39 -0.66 -4.44
C ARG A 227 18.50 -1.92 -5.29
N LYS A 228 17.39 -2.34 -5.93
CA LYS A 228 17.32 -3.59 -6.70
C LYS A 228 18.37 -3.64 -7.81
N LYS A 229 18.65 -2.51 -8.46
CA LYS A 229 19.58 -2.44 -9.60
C LYS A 229 21.06 -2.46 -9.21
N LEU A 230 21.42 -1.94 -8.03
CA LEU A 230 22.81 -2.03 -7.53
C LEU A 230 23.23 -3.47 -7.19
N PHE A 231 22.28 -4.31 -6.76
CA PHE A 231 22.52 -5.75 -6.58
C PHE A 231 22.47 -6.56 -7.89
N GLN A 232 22.04 -5.97 -9.01
CA GLN A 232 21.98 -6.60 -10.34
C GLN A 232 23.28 -6.45 -11.16
N GLY A 233 24.41 -6.11 -10.52
CA GLY A 233 25.73 -6.00 -11.15
C GLY A 233 26.34 -7.33 -11.66
N ILE A 234 25.57 -8.42 -11.73
CA ILE A 234 25.99 -9.69 -12.33
C ILE A 234 24.98 -10.05 -13.44
N PRO A 235 25.38 -9.98 -14.73
CA PRO A 235 24.49 -10.23 -15.85
C PRO A 235 24.33 -11.74 -16.09
N LEU A 236 23.52 -12.40 -15.26
CA LEU A 236 22.87 -13.68 -15.58
C LEU A 236 21.76 -13.93 -14.56
N ILE A 237 20.61 -14.45 -15.02
CA ILE A 237 19.37 -14.77 -14.26
C ILE A 237 18.29 -13.64 -14.37
N SER A 238 17.71 -13.51 -15.56
CA SER A 238 16.97 -12.31 -16.01
C SER A 238 15.44 -12.33 -15.90
N VAL A 239 14.75 -13.41 -15.49
CA VAL A 239 13.26 -13.41 -15.44
C VAL A 239 12.71 -13.78 -14.05
N GLY A 240 13.25 -14.82 -13.40
CA GLY A 240 12.73 -15.31 -12.12
C GLY A 240 12.88 -14.33 -10.95
N ILE A 241 13.97 -13.56 -10.91
CA ILE A 241 14.28 -12.63 -9.81
C ILE A 241 13.39 -11.38 -9.86
N GLY A 242 13.05 -10.90 -11.06
CA GLY A 242 12.15 -9.74 -11.26
C GLY A 242 10.72 -10.05 -10.82
N ALA A 243 10.15 -11.16 -11.30
CA ALA A 243 8.84 -11.65 -10.90
C ALA A 243 8.74 -11.91 -9.39
N PHE A 244 9.76 -12.54 -8.81
CA PHE A 244 9.83 -12.76 -7.37
C PHE A 244 9.87 -11.45 -6.58
N SER A 245 10.62 -10.46 -7.06
CA SER A 245 10.75 -9.16 -6.39
C SER A 245 9.46 -8.33 -6.43
N ASN A 246 8.70 -8.40 -7.52
CA ASN A 246 7.41 -7.71 -7.63
C ASN A 246 6.34 -8.42 -6.79
N TYR A 247 6.32 -9.75 -6.82
CA TYR A 247 5.48 -10.56 -5.92
C TYR A 247 5.76 -10.25 -4.45
N LYS A 248 7.04 -10.18 -4.04
CA LYS A 248 7.43 -9.88 -2.66
C LYS A 248 6.94 -8.49 -2.24
N LEU A 249 7.12 -7.47 -3.08
CA LEU A 249 6.62 -6.12 -2.79
C LEU A 249 5.10 -6.11 -2.64
N ALA A 250 4.37 -6.75 -3.57
CA ALA A 250 2.91 -6.84 -3.49
C ALA A 250 2.46 -7.61 -2.24
N LYS A 251 3.16 -8.69 -1.88
CA LYS A 251 2.90 -9.42 -0.63
C LYS A 251 3.10 -8.52 0.59
N ASP A 252 4.24 -7.83 0.66
CA ASP A 252 4.61 -6.94 1.76
C ASP A 252 3.60 -5.79 1.94
N VAL A 253 3.19 -5.15 0.84
CA VAL A 253 2.18 -4.07 0.86
C VAL A 253 0.85 -4.60 1.35
N THR A 254 0.42 -5.73 0.80
CA THR A 254 -0.91 -6.25 1.08
C THR A 254 -1.02 -6.90 2.46
N ASP A 255 0.06 -7.50 2.99
CA ASP A 255 0.14 -7.93 4.38
C ASP A 255 0.11 -6.71 5.31
N PHE A 256 0.89 -5.65 5.05
CA PHE A 256 0.87 -4.43 5.87
C PHE A 256 -0.54 -3.80 5.90
N ALA A 257 -1.20 -3.68 4.74
CA ALA A 257 -2.55 -3.16 4.64
C ALA A 257 -3.56 -4.00 5.42
N LYS A 258 -3.50 -5.33 5.32
CA LYS A 258 -4.39 -6.21 6.09
C LYS A 258 -4.23 -5.98 7.60
N HIS A 259 -3.00 -5.98 8.11
CA HIS A 259 -2.75 -5.76 9.53
C HIS A 259 -3.26 -4.38 9.98
N PHE A 260 -3.05 -3.34 9.17
CA PHE A 260 -3.56 -2.00 9.47
C PHE A 260 -5.08 -1.95 9.61
N TYR A 261 -5.81 -2.47 8.62
CA TYR A 261 -7.28 -2.42 8.67
C TYR A 261 -7.87 -3.38 9.72
N GLN A 262 -7.20 -4.48 10.05
CA GLN A 262 -7.53 -5.29 11.22
C GLN A 262 -7.38 -4.49 12.52
N TYR A 263 -6.21 -3.86 12.72
CA TYR A 263 -5.95 -2.99 13.87
C TYR A 263 -7.01 -1.90 14.00
N ARG A 264 -7.27 -1.18 12.90
CA ARG A 264 -8.19 -0.04 12.89
C ARG A 264 -9.62 -0.46 13.22
N HIS A 265 -10.12 -1.51 12.57
CA HIS A 265 -11.46 -2.02 12.85
C HIS A 265 -11.62 -2.46 14.32
N LEU A 266 -10.62 -3.19 14.86
CA LEU A 266 -10.62 -3.60 16.26
C LEU A 266 -10.59 -2.41 17.22
N ASN A 267 -9.89 -1.34 16.87
CA ASN A 267 -9.80 -0.15 17.72
C ASN A 267 -11.08 0.71 17.68
N GLU A 268 -11.78 0.76 16.54
CA GLU A 268 -13.08 1.44 16.38
C GLU A 268 -14.22 0.74 17.15
N HIS A 269 -14.08 -0.56 17.45
CA HIS A 269 -15.13 -1.40 18.06
C HIS A 269 -14.74 -1.93 19.46
N LYS A 270 -13.82 -1.25 20.15
CA LYS A 270 -13.54 -1.46 21.58
C LYS A 270 -14.63 -0.84 22.45
#